data_AF-A0AAU2MBL9-F1
#
_entry.id   AF-A0AAU2MBL9-F1
#
_cell.length_a   1.000
_cell.length_b   1.000
_cell.length_c   1.000
_cell.angle_alpha   90.00
_cell.angle_beta   90.00
_cell.angle_gamma   90.00
#
_symmetry.space_group_name_H-M   'P 1'
#
loop_
_entity.id
_entity.type
_entity.pdbx_description
1 polymer ?
#
loop_
_entity_poly.entity_id
_entity_poly.type
_entity_poly.pdbx_seq_one_letter_code
_entity_poly.pdbx_strand_id
1 'polypeptide(L)'
;MNAPEERAALTPASTPTASPTSVPSAPALSLYAYALRLHRAEPGGRLPEGGYALPAPPGRRSRRTRAPWKAACAALTEALAPLMAVPGTAWTGADTDRAAHRIHLRLADLSVREGHVQFVVAELPLEDEGWARALGRCLTRTGTGVMAVCVGLALLTRLGEPEDVPYLRTLGQLKDLAGHAVRALDAIDRPTAALVWLGHYASGPELRALVDALAAVDDLSVGDDPSARSRLDAVLRKAGAVRPETARRVAEAVRLADLLREHDARDAGLVAGAGRLLRRMSSVNDDRAEILACPVAVGLFEAFVVRAAELPPTLDHHATLLSVALELHSGPSRLLEWETGRREALLDGLESVLSRSACRALPDGEPAEDSGSGSGADSDSGSDSGFGSGSDGQGRVEWARSTALRLFGRDAERAASAGRLRIEATVLDPVDPYVVETRILIDGLPLVPAAFGRGPAHSPEYLLDSGRLRATGEPREVQLAEAYCTEGCCGALHVTIRRDGDHVVWSDWRRPAPPLSLLPARELPEYRFEAAAYDAEIARAENDHSWTWPARRAARLIAAGVRDRPDLLTRWDAEPYWIGTDFRNRDIVAVSLRCRARPAAGEK
;
A
#
# COMPACT_ATOMS: atom_id res chain seq x y z
N MET A 1 -31.25 -17.16 -82.28
CA MET A 1 -32.49 -16.36 -82.31
C MET A 1 -32.66 -15.66 -80.97
N ASN A 2 -32.75 -14.34 -80.84
CA ASN A 2 -32.31 -13.20 -81.66
C ASN A 2 -32.50 -12.00 -80.72
N ALA A 3 -31.40 -11.31 -80.38
CA ALA A 3 -31.21 -9.85 -80.22
C ALA A 3 -32.31 -8.91 -79.61
N PRO A 4 -31.89 -7.69 -79.16
CA PRO A 4 -32.53 -6.87 -78.11
C PRO A 4 -33.15 -5.55 -78.63
N GLU A 5 -33.83 -4.79 -77.77
CA GLU A 5 -34.13 -3.34 -77.95
C GLU A 5 -34.07 -2.68 -76.56
N GLU A 6 -33.10 -1.83 -76.25
CA GLU A 6 -32.95 -0.43 -76.66
C GLU A 6 -33.99 0.50 -75.97
N ARG A 7 -33.56 1.16 -74.89
CA ARG A 7 -34.24 2.35 -74.37
C ARG A 7 -33.26 3.51 -74.26
N ALA A 8 -33.52 4.47 -75.13
CA ALA A 8 -32.83 5.74 -75.27
C ALA A 8 -33.08 6.69 -74.09
N ALA A 9 -32.11 7.61 -73.99
CA ALA A 9 -31.95 8.68 -73.02
C ALA A 9 -33.14 9.65 -72.92
N LEU A 10 -33.40 10.09 -71.69
CA LEU A 10 -34.00 11.38 -71.37
C LEU A 10 -33.29 11.94 -70.13
N THR A 11 -32.41 12.91 -70.37
CA THR A 11 -31.80 13.78 -69.37
C THR A 11 -32.84 14.69 -68.75
N PRO A 12 -32.73 15.01 -67.46
CA PRO A 12 -33.00 16.39 -67.05
C PRO A 12 -31.89 16.99 -66.18
N ALA A 13 -31.50 18.19 -66.61
CA ALA A 13 -31.08 19.36 -65.85
C ALA A 13 -30.21 19.18 -64.59
N SER A 14 -28.95 19.62 -64.73
CA SER A 14 -28.04 19.97 -63.66
C SER A 14 -28.60 21.04 -62.71
N THR A 15 -28.74 20.69 -61.43
CA THR A 15 -28.90 21.63 -60.32
C THR A 15 -27.52 21.85 -59.69
N PRO A 16 -27.08 23.09 -59.39
CA PRO A 16 -25.76 23.34 -58.84
C PRO A 16 -25.64 22.78 -57.42
N THR A 17 -24.66 21.89 -57.25
CA THR A 17 -24.21 21.34 -55.96
C THR A 17 -23.74 22.48 -55.05
N ALA A 18 -24.56 22.85 -54.08
CA ALA A 18 -24.12 23.68 -52.96
C ALA A 18 -23.13 22.86 -52.13
N SER A 19 -21.90 23.37 -52.02
CA SER A 19 -20.88 22.88 -51.10
C SER A 19 -21.46 22.71 -49.70
N PRO A 20 -21.10 21.64 -48.95
CA PRO A 20 -21.53 21.51 -47.57
C PRO A 20 -20.90 22.66 -46.78
N THR A 21 -21.74 23.61 -46.40
CA THR A 21 -21.47 24.63 -45.38
C THR A 21 -20.85 23.92 -44.19
N SER A 22 -19.57 24.25 -43.94
CA SER A 22 -18.86 23.89 -42.72
C SER A 22 -19.69 24.33 -41.53
N VAL A 23 -20.31 23.36 -40.85
CA VAL A 23 -20.87 23.59 -39.52
C VAL A 23 -19.70 24.04 -38.64
N PRO A 24 -19.74 25.23 -38.03
CA PRO A 24 -18.69 25.63 -37.11
C PRO A 24 -18.64 24.61 -35.98
N SER A 25 -17.51 23.91 -35.84
CA SER A 25 -17.21 23.07 -34.70
C SER A 25 -17.51 23.86 -33.42
N ALA A 26 -18.45 23.38 -32.61
CA ALA A 26 -18.65 23.93 -31.27
C ALA A 26 -17.28 23.99 -30.55
N PRO A 27 -17.01 25.04 -29.75
CA PRO A 27 -15.76 25.14 -29.03
C PRO A 27 -15.57 23.88 -28.18
N ALA A 28 -14.39 23.26 -28.28
CA ALA A 28 -14.07 22.08 -27.47
C ALA A 28 -14.24 22.44 -25.99
N LEU A 29 -15.17 21.76 -25.33
CA LEU A 29 -15.45 21.93 -23.90
C LEU A 29 -14.16 21.65 -23.11
N SER A 30 -13.84 22.45 -22.08
CA SER A 30 -12.71 22.13 -21.19
C SER A 30 -12.95 20.79 -20.49
N LEU A 31 -11.87 20.08 -20.14
CA LEU A 31 -11.99 18.78 -19.47
C LEU A 31 -12.67 18.92 -18.09
N TYR A 32 -12.46 20.05 -17.42
CA TYR A 32 -13.18 20.38 -16.19
C TYR A 32 -14.68 20.54 -16.44
N ALA A 33 -15.08 21.35 -17.42
CA ALA A 33 -16.50 21.54 -17.74
C ALA A 33 -17.17 20.24 -18.23
N TYR A 34 -16.41 19.37 -18.92
CA TYR A 34 -16.86 18.03 -19.29
C TYR A 34 -17.11 17.14 -18.08
N ALA A 35 -16.13 17.03 -17.17
CA ALA A 35 -16.26 16.25 -15.95
C ALA A 35 -17.40 16.76 -15.06
N LEU A 36 -17.53 18.09 -14.92
CA LEU A 36 -18.60 18.73 -14.15
C LEU A 36 -19.99 18.41 -14.72
N ARG A 37 -20.12 18.38 -16.06
CA ARG A 37 -21.37 18.00 -16.73
C ARG A 37 -21.74 16.55 -16.45
N LEU A 38 -20.76 15.64 -16.49
CA LEU A 38 -20.99 14.23 -16.17
C LEU A 38 -21.39 14.04 -14.71
N HIS A 39 -20.67 14.68 -13.79
CA HIS A 39 -20.98 14.63 -12.37
C HIS A 39 -22.40 15.10 -12.05
N ARG A 40 -22.84 16.20 -12.67
CA ARG A 40 -24.22 16.73 -12.50
C ARG A 40 -25.30 15.85 -13.13
N ALA A 41 -24.94 15.01 -14.08
CA ALA A 41 -25.89 14.11 -14.75
C ALA A 41 -26.16 12.82 -13.94
N GLU A 42 -25.28 12.47 -12.99
CA GLU A 42 -25.45 11.29 -12.14
C GLU A 42 -26.37 11.56 -10.94
N PRO A 43 -27.43 10.75 -10.75
CA PRO A 43 -28.29 10.85 -9.58
C PRO A 43 -27.52 10.60 -8.28
N GLY A 44 -27.59 11.56 -7.35
CA GLY A 44 -26.99 11.44 -6.01
C GLY A 44 -25.47 11.59 -5.95
N GLY A 45 -24.82 12.13 -7.00
CA GLY A 45 -23.39 12.43 -6.98
C GLY A 45 -22.47 11.21 -7.03
N ARG A 46 -22.98 10.06 -7.47
CA ARG A 46 -22.23 8.81 -7.56
C ARG A 46 -21.00 8.95 -8.47
N LEU A 47 -19.92 8.31 -8.05
CA LEU A 47 -18.68 8.22 -8.85
C LEU A 47 -18.66 6.90 -9.62
N PRO A 48 -18.57 6.87 -10.96
CA PRO A 48 -18.49 5.61 -11.68
C PRO A 48 -17.24 4.83 -11.26
N GLU A 49 -17.38 3.50 -11.16
CA GLU A 49 -16.25 2.62 -10.87
C GLU A 49 -15.18 2.77 -11.97
N GLY A 50 -13.95 3.10 -11.57
CA GLY A 50 -12.83 3.33 -12.49
C GLY A 50 -12.87 4.66 -13.27
N GLY A 51 -13.82 5.55 -12.95
CA GLY A 51 -13.91 6.90 -13.51
C GLY A 51 -14.58 7.00 -14.88
N TYR A 52 -14.88 8.25 -15.27
CA TYR A 52 -15.39 8.55 -16.61
C TYR A 52 -14.28 8.51 -17.66
N ALA A 53 -14.64 8.02 -18.84
CA ALA A 53 -13.77 8.11 -20.01
C ALA A 53 -13.63 9.56 -20.49
N LEU A 54 -12.43 9.90 -20.97
CA LEU A 54 -12.18 11.17 -21.64
C LEU A 54 -13.02 11.32 -22.92
N PRO A 55 -13.33 12.57 -23.33
CA PRO A 55 -13.96 12.79 -24.62
C PRO A 55 -13.05 12.26 -25.73
N ALA A 56 -13.62 11.49 -26.67
CA ALA A 56 -12.85 10.88 -27.74
C ALA A 56 -12.07 11.94 -28.53
N PRO A 57 -10.74 11.81 -28.71
CA PRO A 57 -9.98 12.80 -29.45
C PRO A 57 -10.37 12.75 -30.93
N PRO A 58 -10.39 13.89 -31.64
CA PRO A 58 -10.52 13.90 -33.10
C PRO A 58 -9.28 13.23 -33.70
N GLY A 59 -9.44 11.99 -34.18
CA GLY A 59 -8.43 11.24 -34.94
C GLY A 59 -7.28 10.68 -34.10
N ARG A 60 -7.16 9.35 -34.05
CA ARG A 60 -5.95 8.68 -33.55
C ARG A 60 -4.75 9.09 -34.40
N ARG A 61 -3.90 10.00 -33.91
CA ARG A 61 -2.54 10.16 -34.44
C ARG A 61 -1.79 8.83 -34.21
N SER A 62 -1.02 8.42 -35.22
CA SER A 62 -0.33 7.13 -35.28
C SER A 62 0.55 6.89 -34.05
N ARG A 63 0.82 5.60 -33.73
CA ARG A 63 1.83 5.17 -32.76
C ARG A 63 3.20 5.72 -33.17
N ARG A 64 3.51 6.97 -32.85
CA ARG A 64 4.86 7.51 -32.93
C ARG A 64 5.75 6.71 -31.99
N THR A 65 6.93 6.35 -32.48
CA THR A 65 7.97 5.66 -31.71
C THR A 65 8.26 6.49 -30.46
N ARG A 66 8.08 5.88 -29.30
CA ARG A 66 8.11 6.58 -28.02
C ARG A 66 9.54 6.98 -27.69
N ALA A 67 9.74 8.23 -27.27
CA ALA A 67 11.04 8.68 -26.80
C ALA A 67 11.42 7.95 -25.48
N PRO A 68 12.70 7.61 -25.28
CA PRO A 68 13.19 7.12 -23.99
C PRO A 68 12.98 8.18 -22.89
N TRP A 69 12.80 7.73 -21.64
CA TRP A 69 12.46 8.58 -20.47
C TRP A 69 13.26 9.89 -20.41
N LYS A 70 14.60 9.79 -20.48
CA LYS A 70 15.50 10.95 -20.38
C LYS A 70 15.26 11.98 -21.48
N ALA A 71 15.02 11.54 -22.72
CA ALA A 71 14.74 12.42 -23.85
C ALA A 71 13.35 13.05 -23.73
N ALA A 72 12.36 12.30 -23.24
CA ALA A 72 11.02 12.82 -22.98
C ALA A 72 11.02 13.89 -21.88
N CYS A 73 11.76 13.69 -20.79
CA CYS A 73 11.90 14.68 -19.72
C CYS A 73 12.60 15.95 -20.23
N ALA A 74 13.69 15.82 -20.99
CA ALA A 74 14.39 16.98 -21.56
C ALA A 74 13.49 17.82 -22.48
N ALA A 75 12.72 17.17 -23.37
CA ALA A 75 11.80 17.85 -24.27
C ALA A 75 10.67 18.57 -23.52
N LEU A 76 10.15 17.96 -22.44
CA LEU A 76 9.16 18.60 -21.57
C LEU A 76 9.75 19.81 -20.83
N THR A 77 10.97 19.69 -20.29
CA THR A 77 11.66 20.81 -19.62
C THR A 77 11.86 21.98 -20.58
N GLU A 78 12.36 21.72 -21.80
CA GLU A 78 12.55 22.75 -22.82
C GLU A 78 11.24 23.43 -23.23
N ALA A 79 10.15 22.65 -23.34
CA ALA A 79 8.85 23.18 -23.71
C ALA A 79 8.24 24.08 -22.61
N LEU A 80 8.42 23.69 -21.34
CA LEU A 80 7.75 24.30 -20.18
C LEU A 80 8.56 25.42 -19.53
N ALA A 81 9.88 25.27 -19.37
CA ALA A 81 10.71 26.22 -18.62
C ALA A 81 10.56 27.69 -19.08
N PRO A 82 10.55 28.00 -20.40
CA PRO A 82 10.38 29.39 -20.86
C PRO A 82 9.01 30.00 -20.54
N LEU A 83 8.00 29.18 -20.22
CA LEU A 83 6.64 29.60 -19.91
C LEU A 83 6.39 29.69 -18.40
N MET A 84 7.33 29.20 -17.59
CA MET A 84 7.31 29.35 -16.13
C MET A 84 7.93 30.68 -15.68
N ALA A 85 8.74 31.32 -16.53
CA ALA A 85 9.26 32.66 -16.27
C ALA A 85 8.16 33.72 -16.36
N VAL A 86 8.18 34.70 -15.46
CA VAL A 86 7.16 35.77 -15.41
C VAL A 86 7.32 36.69 -16.64
N PRO A 87 6.23 37.02 -17.36
CA PRO A 87 6.31 37.86 -18.56
C PRO A 87 6.64 39.35 -18.29
N GLY A 88 6.74 39.78 -17.02
CA GLY A 88 7.05 41.17 -16.62
C GLY A 88 6.96 41.38 -15.09
N THR A 89 7.03 42.64 -14.62
CA THR A 89 6.94 42.97 -13.17
C THR A 89 5.52 42.96 -12.60
N ALA A 90 4.50 42.94 -13.47
CA ALA A 90 3.10 42.74 -13.12
C ALA A 90 2.42 41.97 -14.26
N TRP A 91 1.84 40.81 -13.94
CA TRP A 91 1.14 39.94 -14.90
C TRP A 91 -0.37 39.95 -14.63
N THR A 92 -1.15 39.61 -15.66
CA THR A 92 -2.62 39.62 -15.63
C THR A 92 -3.20 38.24 -15.96
N GLY A 93 -4.51 38.06 -15.78
CA GLY A 93 -5.19 36.84 -16.21
C GLY A 93 -5.11 36.58 -17.73
N ALA A 94 -4.97 37.62 -18.55
CA ALA A 94 -4.77 37.43 -19.99
C ALA A 94 -3.39 36.83 -20.32
N ASP A 95 -2.40 37.05 -19.45
CA ASP A 95 -1.06 36.48 -19.61
C ASP A 95 -1.06 34.99 -19.28
N THR A 96 -1.78 34.57 -18.23
CA THR A 96 -1.93 33.14 -17.88
C THR A 96 -2.68 32.39 -18.98
N ASP A 97 -3.73 32.96 -19.56
CA ASP A 97 -4.45 32.38 -20.70
C ASP A 97 -3.54 32.20 -21.92
N ARG A 98 -2.71 33.22 -22.22
CA ARG A 98 -1.74 33.14 -23.32
C ARG A 98 -0.69 32.07 -23.08
N ALA A 99 -0.15 32.00 -21.87
CA ALA A 99 0.83 30.98 -21.49
C ALA A 99 0.21 29.58 -21.55
N ALA A 100 -1.00 29.39 -21.03
CA ALA A 100 -1.74 28.13 -21.10
C ALA A 100 -1.98 27.70 -22.55
N HIS A 101 -2.40 28.62 -23.42
CA HIS A 101 -2.56 28.34 -24.86
C HIS A 101 -1.24 27.91 -25.52
N ARG A 102 -0.11 28.55 -25.18
CA ARG A 102 1.22 28.14 -25.69
C ARG A 102 1.62 26.76 -25.18
N ILE A 103 1.33 26.42 -23.93
CA ILE A 103 1.55 25.07 -23.37
C ILE A 103 0.74 24.05 -24.16
N HIS A 104 -0.56 24.31 -24.40
CA HIS A 104 -1.40 23.43 -25.20
C HIS A 104 -0.79 23.14 -26.58
N LEU A 105 -0.38 24.17 -27.31
CA LEU A 105 0.21 24.01 -28.64
C LEU A 105 1.53 23.24 -28.59
N ARG A 106 2.44 23.59 -27.67
CA ARG A 106 3.74 22.92 -27.57
C ARG A 106 3.62 21.45 -27.19
N LEU A 107 2.71 21.11 -26.28
CA LEU A 107 2.53 19.72 -25.83
C LEU A 107 1.79 18.86 -26.85
N ALA A 108 0.97 19.44 -27.74
CA ALA A 108 0.21 18.69 -28.76
C ALA A 108 1.12 17.95 -29.78
N ASP A 109 2.36 18.42 -29.95
CA ASP A 109 3.30 17.86 -30.92
C ASP A 109 4.34 16.92 -30.29
N LEU A 110 4.42 16.88 -28.96
CA LEU A 110 5.36 16.02 -28.22
C LEU A 110 4.83 14.57 -28.10
N SER A 111 5.72 13.60 -28.28
CA SER A 111 5.41 12.17 -28.11
C SER A 111 5.80 11.69 -26.70
N VAL A 112 5.13 12.23 -25.67
CA VAL A 112 5.42 12.00 -24.24
C VAL A 112 4.22 11.41 -23.50
N ARG A 113 4.47 10.77 -22.35
CA ARG A 113 3.42 10.21 -21.48
C ARG A 113 3.05 11.22 -20.38
N GLU A 114 1.80 11.22 -19.97
CA GLU A 114 1.27 12.03 -18.84
C GLU A 114 2.07 11.84 -17.54
N GLY A 115 2.47 10.60 -17.24
CA GLY A 115 3.25 10.29 -16.05
C GLY A 115 4.61 11.00 -15.97
N HIS A 116 5.16 11.48 -17.10
CA HIS A 116 6.43 12.21 -17.10
C HIS A 116 6.25 13.67 -16.67
N VAL A 117 5.06 14.25 -16.87
CA VAL A 117 4.78 15.66 -16.60
C VAL A 117 4.99 15.99 -15.12
N GLN A 118 4.50 15.14 -14.23
CA GLN A 118 4.66 15.33 -12.79
C GLN A 118 6.12 15.43 -12.38
N PHE A 119 6.97 14.54 -12.92
CA PHE A 119 8.38 14.50 -12.59
C PHE A 119 9.09 15.77 -13.05
N VAL A 120 8.84 16.20 -14.28
CA VAL A 120 9.47 17.41 -14.83
C VAL A 120 9.03 18.64 -14.05
N VAL A 121 7.73 18.80 -13.80
CA VAL A 121 7.20 19.97 -13.10
C VAL A 121 7.64 20.01 -11.63
N ALA A 122 7.87 18.87 -10.98
CA ALA A 122 8.43 18.83 -9.63
C ALA A 122 9.82 19.47 -9.54
N GLU A 123 10.66 19.25 -10.55
CA GLU A 123 12.05 19.72 -10.60
C GLU A 123 12.22 21.10 -11.27
N LEU A 124 11.16 21.65 -11.89
CA LEU A 124 11.26 22.95 -12.56
C LEU A 124 11.46 24.07 -11.54
N PRO A 125 12.42 24.99 -11.76
CA PRO A 125 12.54 26.19 -10.94
C PRO A 125 11.31 27.08 -11.17
N LEU A 126 10.70 27.55 -10.08
CA LEU A 126 9.57 28.47 -10.11
C LEU A 126 10.02 29.79 -9.47
N GLU A 127 10.28 30.80 -10.29
CA GLU A 127 10.76 32.11 -9.83
C GLU A 127 9.66 32.92 -9.13
N ASP A 128 8.41 32.75 -9.57
CA ASP A 128 7.22 33.36 -8.99
C ASP A 128 6.14 32.29 -8.79
N GLU A 129 5.94 31.92 -7.53
CA GLU A 129 4.92 30.94 -7.14
C GLU A 129 3.49 31.43 -7.40
N GLY A 130 3.24 32.74 -7.32
CA GLY A 130 1.93 33.34 -7.61
C GLY A 130 1.56 33.17 -9.08
N TRP A 131 2.49 33.47 -9.98
CA TRP A 131 2.35 33.24 -11.42
C TRP A 131 2.13 31.76 -11.73
N ALA A 132 2.98 30.88 -11.19
CA ALA A 132 2.91 29.44 -11.43
C ALA A 132 1.59 28.84 -10.92
N ARG A 133 1.10 29.28 -9.75
CA ARG A 133 -0.21 28.89 -9.22
C ARG A 133 -1.35 29.34 -10.12
N ALA A 134 -1.34 30.60 -10.56
CA ALA A 134 -2.38 31.14 -11.43
C ALA A 134 -2.42 30.44 -12.80
N LEU A 135 -1.25 30.12 -13.36
CA LEU A 135 -1.13 29.32 -14.58
C LEU A 135 -1.65 27.89 -14.35
N GLY A 136 -1.33 27.28 -13.21
CA GLY A 136 -1.86 25.97 -12.82
C GLY A 136 -3.39 25.95 -12.77
N ARG A 137 -3.99 26.98 -12.14
CA ARG A 137 -5.46 27.18 -12.10
C ARG A 137 -6.08 27.39 -13.48
N CYS A 138 -5.43 28.18 -14.33
CA CYS A 138 -5.89 28.38 -15.71
C CYS A 138 -5.92 27.03 -16.45
N LEU A 139 -4.81 26.29 -16.45
CA LEU A 139 -4.69 25.00 -17.13
C LEU A 139 -5.70 23.96 -16.65
N THR A 140 -6.00 23.88 -15.36
CA THR A 140 -6.99 22.93 -14.84
C THR A 140 -8.43 23.32 -15.17
N ARG A 141 -8.75 24.62 -15.18
CA ARG A 141 -10.13 25.11 -15.40
C ARG A 141 -10.50 25.21 -16.88
N THR A 142 -9.59 25.69 -17.71
CA THR A 142 -9.84 25.99 -19.13
C THR A 142 -9.23 24.96 -20.08
N GLY A 143 -8.33 24.10 -19.59
CA GLY A 143 -7.61 23.16 -20.43
C GLY A 143 -8.51 22.13 -21.12
N THR A 144 -8.29 21.96 -22.43
CA THR A 144 -9.02 21.00 -23.29
C THR A 144 -8.24 19.72 -23.58
N GLY A 145 -6.94 19.70 -23.29
CA GLY A 145 -6.04 18.58 -23.57
C GLY A 145 -5.42 18.01 -22.30
N VAL A 146 -5.33 16.68 -22.23
CA VAL A 146 -4.86 15.93 -21.05
C VAL A 146 -3.50 16.43 -20.58
N MET A 147 -2.53 16.64 -21.48
CA MET A 147 -1.16 17.00 -21.09
C MET A 147 -1.08 18.36 -20.41
N ALA A 148 -1.83 19.34 -20.92
CA ALA A 148 -1.88 20.67 -20.35
C ALA A 148 -2.57 20.65 -18.97
N VAL A 149 -3.65 19.88 -18.82
CA VAL A 149 -4.29 19.68 -17.52
C VAL A 149 -3.36 18.96 -16.55
N CYS A 150 -2.60 17.94 -16.98
CA CYS A 150 -1.57 17.30 -16.15
C CYS A 150 -0.49 18.27 -15.69
N VAL A 151 -0.08 19.24 -16.53
CA VAL A 151 0.85 20.31 -16.09
C VAL A 151 0.19 21.17 -15.01
N GLY A 152 -1.06 21.55 -15.20
CA GLY A 152 -1.83 22.31 -14.20
C GLY A 152 -1.94 21.57 -12.86
N LEU A 153 -2.30 20.28 -12.90
CA LEU A 153 -2.36 19.42 -11.71
C LEU A 153 -0.98 19.26 -11.04
N ALA A 154 0.09 19.14 -11.81
CA ALA A 154 1.44 19.04 -11.28
C ALA A 154 1.91 20.34 -10.59
N LEU A 155 1.55 21.51 -11.14
CA LEU A 155 1.80 22.80 -10.50
C LEU A 155 1.01 22.93 -9.19
N LEU A 156 -0.27 22.55 -9.20
CA LEU A 156 -1.11 22.58 -8.00
C LEU A 156 -0.72 21.52 -6.96
N THR A 157 0.01 20.47 -7.34
CA THR A 157 0.62 19.57 -6.34
C THR A 157 1.65 20.29 -5.47
N ARG A 158 2.34 21.31 -6.01
CA ARG A 158 3.36 22.09 -5.29
C ARG A 158 2.78 23.32 -4.60
N LEU A 159 1.81 23.97 -5.26
CA LEU A 159 1.39 25.34 -4.93
C LEU A 159 -0.11 25.49 -4.67
N GLY A 160 -0.87 24.40 -4.75
CA GLY A 160 -2.32 24.45 -4.63
C GLY A 160 -2.77 24.83 -3.22
N GLU A 161 -3.98 25.38 -3.15
CA GLU A 161 -4.61 25.87 -1.92
C GLU A 161 -5.98 25.19 -1.74
N PRO A 162 -6.61 25.27 -0.55
CA PRO A 162 -7.92 24.65 -0.31
C PRO A 162 -9.02 25.04 -1.32
N GLU A 163 -8.95 26.25 -1.89
CA GLU A 163 -9.86 26.72 -2.95
C GLU A 163 -9.81 25.87 -4.24
N ASP A 164 -8.72 25.13 -4.46
CA ASP A 164 -8.51 24.31 -5.64
C ASP A 164 -9.17 22.92 -5.50
N VAL A 165 -9.51 22.48 -4.28
CA VAL A 165 -10.05 21.15 -3.98
C VAL A 165 -11.28 20.79 -4.83
N PRO A 166 -12.31 21.65 -5.02
CA PRO A 166 -13.47 21.29 -5.84
C PRO A 166 -13.11 20.99 -7.30
N TYR A 167 -12.14 21.71 -7.86
CA TYR A 167 -11.68 21.52 -9.23
C TYR A 167 -10.91 20.21 -9.38
N LEU A 168 -10.00 19.94 -8.45
CA LEU A 168 -9.21 18.72 -8.41
C LEU A 168 -10.09 17.49 -8.21
N ARG A 169 -11.06 17.55 -7.29
CA ARG A 169 -12.06 16.49 -7.06
C ARG A 169 -12.83 16.17 -8.33
N THR A 170 -13.26 17.19 -9.07
CA THR A 170 -14.03 17.03 -10.31
C THR A 170 -13.17 16.43 -11.43
N LEU A 171 -11.95 16.94 -11.63
CA LEU A 171 -11.03 16.40 -12.64
C LEU A 171 -10.59 14.98 -12.32
N GLY A 172 -10.45 14.64 -11.03
CA GLY A 172 -10.10 13.31 -10.55
C GLY A 172 -11.16 12.24 -10.85
N GLN A 173 -12.35 12.62 -11.30
CA GLN A 173 -13.37 11.68 -11.77
C GLN A 173 -13.07 11.14 -13.17
N LEU A 174 -12.15 11.76 -13.91
CA LEU A 174 -11.71 11.30 -15.23
C LEU A 174 -10.57 10.30 -15.09
N LYS A 175 -10.72 9.12 -15.71
CA LYS A 175 -9.83 7.97 -15.55
C LYS A 175 -8.34 8.30 -15.73
N ASP A 176 -8.01 9.04 -16.78
CA ASP A 176 -6.61 9.35 -17.13
C ASP A 176 -6.02 10.51 -16.29
N LEU A 177 -6.86 11.25 -15.55
CA LEU A 177 -6.44 12.34 -14.68
C LEU A 177 -6.45 11.96 -13.19
N ALA A 178 -7.14 10.89 -12.80
CA ALA A 178 -7.34 10.49 -11.41
C ALA A 178 -6.04 10.40 -10.62
N GLY A 179 -5.02 9.71 -11.15
CA GLY A 179 -3.73 9.59 -10.47
C GLY A 179 -3.02 10.93 -10.25
N HIS A 180 -3.17 11.89 -11.16
CA HIS A 180 -2.60 13.23 -11.03
C HIS A 180 -3.40 14.11 -10.06
N ALA A 181 -4.72 14.03 -10.12
CA ALA A 181 -5.61 14.75 -9.21
C ALA A 181 -5.44 14.27 -7.77
N VAL A 182 -5.36 12.95 -7.53
CA VAL A 182 -5.11 12.39 -6.19
C VAL A 182 -3.78 12.89 -5.63
N ARG A 183 -2.71 12.96 -6.42
CA ARG A 183 -1.42 13.51 -5.95
C ARG A 183 -1.51 14.98 -5.56
N ALA A 184 -2.23 15.78 -6.35
CA ALA A 184 -2.44 17.19 -6.03
C ALA A 184 -3.30 17.35 -4.76
N LEU A 185 -4.37 16.55 -4.63
CA LEU A 185 -5.21 16.53 -3.44
C LEU A 185 -4.46 16.01 -2.20
N ASP A 186 -3.56 15.03 -2.32
CA ASP A 186 -2.77 14.50 -1.19
C ASP A 186 -1.93 15.60 -0.51
N ALA A 187 -1.58 16.67 -1.23
CA ALA A 187 -0.85 17.83 -0.72
C ALA A 187 -1.75 18.89 -0.05
N ILE A 188 -3.04 18.95 -0.39
CA ILE A 188 -3.96 20.04 -0.01
C ILE A 188 -5.08 19.55 0.91
N ASP A 189 -5.76 18.47 0.52
CA ASP A 189 -6.87 17.86 1.22
C ASP A 189 -6.88 16.33 1.03
N ARG A 190 -6.24 15.63 1.97
CA ARG A 190 -6.12 14.16 1.96
C ARG A 190 -7.45 13.41 2.02
N PRO A 191 -8.46 13.83 2.81
CA PRO A 191 -9.75 13.16 2.83
C PRO A 191 -10.40 13.12 1.44
N THR A 192 -10.40 14.24 0.70
CA THR A 192 -10.89 14.27 -0.68
C THR A 192 -10.00 13.46 -1.62
N ALA A 193 -8.68 13.50 -1.45
CA ALA A 193 -7.75 12.66 -2.23
C ALA A 193 -8.11 11.17 -2.09
N ALA A 194 -8.36 10.73 -0.86
CA ALA A 194 -8.68 9.36 -0.55
C ALA A 194 -10.05 8.95 -1.09
N LEU A 195 -11.06 9.82 -1.02
CA LEU A 195 -12.36 9.57 -1.64
C LEU A 195 -12.27 9.38 -3.16
N VAL A 196 -11.53 10.27 -3.85
CA VAL A 196 -11.30 10.15 -5.30
C VAL A 196 -10.56 8.87 -5.64
N TRP A 197 -9.53 8.52 -4.86
CA TRP A 197 -8.78 7.27 -5.02
C TRP A 197 -9.67 6.04 -4.84
N LEU A 198 -10.46 5.98 -3.77
CA LEU A 198 -11.36 4.86 -3.49
C LEU A 198 -12.39 4.71 -4.62
N GLY A 199 -12.94 5.81 -5.14
CA GLY A 199 -13.87 5.76 -6.27
C GLY A 199 -13.30 5.13 -7.54
N HIS A 200 -11.97 5.20 -7.74
CA HIS A 200 -11.30 4.63 -8.91
C HIS A 200 -10.74 3.23 -8.71
N TYR A 201 -10.14 2.98 -7.55
CA TYR A 201 -9.28 1.80 -7.34
C TYR A 201 -9.85 0.81 -6.33
N ALA A 202 -10.79 1.23 -5.48
CA ALA A 202 -11.44 0.30 -4.58
C ALA A 202 -12.50 -0.50 -5.33
N SER A 203 -12.50 -1.81 -5.09
CA SER A 203 -13.51 -2.75 -5.60
C SER A 203 -14.23 -3.40 -4.42
N GLY A 204 -15.46 -3.82 -4.65
CA GLY A 204 -16.30 -4.48 -3.64
C GLY A 204 -17.53 -3.66 -3.24
N PRO A 205 -18.67 -4.33 -2.96
CA PRO A 205 -19.95 -3.66 -2.78
C PRO A 205 -19.99 -2.78 -1.51
N GLU A 206 -19.33 -3.16 -0.43
CA GLU A 206 -19.30 -2.36 0.81
C GLU A 206 -18.50 -1.07 0.65
N LEU A 207 -17.30 -1.16 0.05
CA LEU A 207 -16.46 0.01 -0.20
C LEU A 207 -17.13 0.96 -1.19
N ARG A 208 -17.75 0.43 -2.25
CA ARG A 208 -18.50 1.23 -3.22
C ARG A 208 -19.63 2.00 -2.54
N ALA A 209 -20.38 1.33 -1.68
CA ALA A 209 -21.47 1.96 -0.97
C ALA A 209 -21.01 3.00 0.06
N LEU A 210 -19.86 2.81 0.71
CA LEU A 210 -19.24 3.84 1.55
C LEU A 210 -18.83 5.04 0.71
N VAL A 211 -18.17 4.85 -0.43
CA VAL A 211 -17.78 5.94 -1.34
C VAL A 211 -18.99 6.73 -1.82
N ASP A 212 -20.08 6.06 -2.19
CA ASP A 212 -21.32 6.72 -2.61
C ASP A 212 -21.93 7.55 -1.47
N ALA A 213 -21.94 7.03 -0.24
CA ALA A 213 -22.44 7.76 0.91
C ALA A 213 -21.57 9.00 1.18
N LEU A 214 -20.24 8.85 1.22
CA LEU A 214 -19.30 9.95 1.45
C LEU A 214 -19.33 11.00 0.34
N ALA A 215 -19.54 10.58 -0.91
CA ALA A 215 -19.63 11.52 -2.04
C ALA A 215 -20.90 12.37 -2.03
N ALA A 216 -21.98 11.87 -1.41
CA ALA A 216 -23.27 12.55 -1.31
C ALA A 216 -23.34 13.59 -0.17
N VAL A 217 -22.42 13.55 0.79
CA VAL A 217 -22.34 14.56 1.86
C VAL A 217 -21.45 15.71 1.38
N ASP A 218 -22.01 16.93 1.36
CA ASP A 218 -21.31 18.15 0.91
C ASP A 218 -20.18 18.59 1.87
N ASP A 219 -20.27 18.18 3.15
CA ASP A 219 -19.26 18.39 4.18
C ASP A 219 -18.79 17.01 4.68
N LEU A 220 -17.50 16.71 4.66
CA LEU A 220 -16.92 15.38 4.95
C LEU A 220 -17.05 14.92 6.41
N SER A 221 -18.03 15.47 7.13
CA SER A 221 -18.44 15.11 8.49
C SER A 221 -19.26 13.82 8.47
N VAL A 222 -18.57 12.70 8.23
CA VAL A 222 -19.11 11.32 8.35
C VAL A 222 -19.74 11.08 9.72
N GLY A 223 -19.27 11.83 10.71
CA GLY A 223 -19.64 11.74 12.10
C GLY A 223 -21.11 11.94 12.40
N ASP A 224 -21.93 12.51 11.50
CA ASP A 224 -23.35 12.81 11.76
C ASP A 224 -24.37 12.07 10.89
N ASP A 225 -24.00 11.56 9.69
CA ASP A 225 -24.91 10.84 8.80
C ASP A 225 -25.07 9.35 9.18
N PRO A 226 -26.27 8.89 9.61
CA PRO A 226 -26.50 7.49 9.96
C PRO A 226 -26.27 6.52 8.79
N SER A 227 -26.49 6.96 7.55
CA SER A 227 -26.29 6.13 6.36
C SER A 227 -24.80 5.87 6.13
N ALA A 228 -23.97 6.92 6.10
CA ALA A 228 -22.52 6.79 6.00
C ALA A 228 -21.93 5.94 7.13
N ARG A 229 -22.40 6.11 8.39
CA ARG A 229 -21.97 5.30 9.54
C ARG A 229 -22.25 3.80 9.34
N SER A 230 -23.46 3.43 8.93
CA SER A 230 -23.81 2.02 8.69
C SER A 230 -22.94 1.38 7.59
N ARG A 231 -22.60 2.14 6.53
CA ARG A 231 -21.69 1.68 5.48
C ARG A 231 -20.26 1.55 5.99
N LEU A 232 -19.80 2.50 6.82
CA LEU A 232 -18.49 2.44 7.45
C LEU A 232 -18.36 1.19 8.32
N ASP A 233 -19.36 0.85 9.13
CA ASP A 233 -19.35 -0.36 9.96
C ASP A 233 -19.19 -1.64 9.14
N ALA A 234 -19.84 -1.71 7.97
CA ALA A 234 -19.71 -2.86 7.08
C ALA A 234 -18.28 -3.00 6.55
N VAL A 235 -17.63 -1.88 6.18
CA VAL A 235 -16.22 -1.86 5.75
C VAL A 235 -15.29 -2.21 6.90
N LEU A 236 -15.50 -1.63 8.10
CA LEU A 236 -14.68 -1.86 9.28
C LEU A 236 -14.70 -3.31 9.79
N ARG A 237 -15.83 -4.02 9.62
CA ARG A 237 -15.90 -5.46 9.90
C ARG A 237 -15.02 -6.29 8.96
N LYS A 238 -14.83 -5.84 7.71
CA LYS A 238 -14.01 -6.49 6.69
C LYS A 238 -12.63 -5.86 6.51
N ALA A 239 -12.23 -4.94 7.40
CA ALA A 239 -10.97 -4.19 7.31
C ALA A 239 -9.71 -5.07 7.24
N GLY A 240 -9.76 -6.29 7.80
CA GLY A 240 -8.63 -7.24 7.70
C GLY A 240 -8.40 -7.79 6.28
N ALA A 241 -9.42 -7.78 5.42
CA ALA A 241 -9.37 -8.37 4.08
C ALA A 241 -9.02 -7.36 2.97
N VAL A 242 -9.08 -6.05 3.24
CA VAL A 242 -8.73 -5.02 2.25
C VAL A 242 -7.21 -4.91 2.11
N ARG A 243 -6.70 -4.36 0.99
CA ARG A 243 -5.25 -4.10 0.84
C ARG A 243 -4.77 -2.98 1.79
N PRO A 244 -3.48 -2.94 2.17
CA PRO A 244 -2.95 -1.89 3.06
C PRO A 244 -3.21 -0.47 2.55
N GLU A 245 -3.06 -0.24 1.24
CA GLU A 245 -3.34 1.07 0.63
C GLU A 245 -4.82 1.43 0.76
N THR A 246 -5.73 0.49 0.48
CA THR A 246 -7.17 0.69 0.67
C THR A 246 -7.50 0.99 2.13
N ALA A 247 -6.87 0.31 3.10
CA ALA A 247 -7.07 0.56 4.52
C ALA A 247 -6.68 1.99 4.90
N ARG A 248 -5.51 2.48 4.44
CA ARG A 248 -5.11 3.88 4.63
C ARG A 248 -6.11 4.84 4.01
N ARG A 249 -6.53 4.60 2.77
CA ARG A 249 -7.46 5.48 2.06
C ARG A 249 -8.84 5.51 2.72
N VAL A 250 -9.31 4.40 3.29
CA VAL A 250 -10.53 4.41 4.13
C VAL A 250 -10.33 5.28 5.36
N ALA A 251 -9.23 5.11 6.10
CA ALA A 251 -8.94 5.89 7.31
C ALA A 251 -8.82 7.40 7.05
N GLU A 252 -8.19 7.79 5.93
CA GLU A 252 -8.06 9.18 5.48
C GLU A 252 -9.42 9.76 5.06
N ALA A 253 -10.20 9.03 4.24
CA ALA A 253 -11.47 9.51 3.70
C ALA A 253 -12.51 9.79 4.80
N VAL A 254 -12.52 8.98 5.86
CA VAL A 254 -13.46 9.15 6.99
C VAL A 254 -12.89 9.96 8.14
N ARG A 255 -11.64 10.47 8.03
CA ARG A 255 -10.95 11.18 9.11
C ARG A 255 -10.99 10.38 10.42
N LEU A 256 -10.60 9.11 10.36
CA LEU A 256 -10.82 8.14 11.44
C LEU A 256 -10.30 8.59 12.82
N ALA A 257 -9.18 9.30 12.88
CA ALA A 257 -8.65 9.83 14.13
C ALA A 257 -9.59 10.86 14.78
N ASP A 258 -10.23 11.72 13.98
CA ASP A 258 -11.17 12.75 14.45
C ASP A 258 -12.48 12.08 14.90
N LEU A 259 -12.98 11.11 14.12
CA LEU A 259 -14.15 10.30 14.51
C LEU A 259 -13.96 9.59 15.85
N LEU A 260 -12.76 9.09 16.12
CA LEU A 260 -12.46 8.45 17.41
C LEU A 260 -12.44 9.46 18.56
N ARG A 261 -12.00 10.70 18.35
CA ARG A 261 -11.89 11.74 19.38
C ARG A 261 -13.20 12.45 19.69
N GLU A 262 -13.98 12.77 18.66
CA GLU A 262 -15.17 13.62 18.77
C GLU A 262 -16.40 12.83 19.27
N HIS A 263 -16.39 11.50 19.15
CA HIS A 263 -17.57 10.70 19.43
C HIS A 263 -17.62 10.19 20.88
N ASP A 264 -18.47 10.84 21.68
CA ASP A 264 -18.71 10.54 23.10
C ASP A 264 -19.42 9.19 23.35
N ALA A 265 -20.07 8.60 22.34
CA ALA A 265 -20.73 7.31 22.51
C ALA A 265 -19.71 6.16 22.46
N ARG A 266 -19.86 5.20 23.38
CA ARG A 266 -19.10 3.93 23.40
C ARG A 266 -19.44 3.08 22.18
N ASP A 267 -18.74 3.32 21.09
CA ASP A 267 -18.83 2.53 19.86
C ASP A 267 -17.64 1.56 19.77
N ALA A 268 -17.81 0.40 20.40
CA ALA A 268 -16.81 -0.66 20.36
C ALA A 268 -16.56 -1.18 18.93
N GLY A 269 -17.54 -1.07 18.02
CA GLY A 269 -17.42 -1.49 16.64
C GLY A 269 -16.44 -0.61 15.87
N LEU A 270 -16.57 0.71 16.02
CA LEU A 270 -15.65 1.70 15.46
C LEU A 270 -14.22 1.50 15.99
N VAL A 271 -14.05 1.37 17.31
CA VAL A 271 -12.73 1.17 17.94
C VAL A 271 -12.09 -0.12 17.45
N ALA A 272 -12.83 -1.24 17.41
CA ALA A 272 -12.31 -2.51 16.92
C ALA A 272 -11.94 -2.45 15.42
N GLY A 273 -12.76 -1.76 14.63
CA GLY A 273 -12.51 -1.47 13.22
C GLY A 273 -11.22 -0.67 13.01
N ALA A 274 -11.01 0.38 13.81
CA ALA A 274 -9.81 1.20 13.76
C ALA A 274 -8.55 0.40 14.09
N GLY A 275 -8.60 -0.47 15.09
CA GLY A 275 -7.49 -1.38 15.40
C GLY A 275 -7.15 -2.33 14.25
N ARG A 276 -8.16 -2.88 13.57
CA ARG A 276 -7.97 -3.72 12.36
C ARG A 276 -7.37 -2.93 11.20
N LEU A 277 -7.81 -1.70 10.97
CA LEU A 277 -7.24 -0.82 9.95
C LEU A 277 -5.78 -0.47 10.28
N LEU A 278 -5.47 -0.10 11.52
CA LEU A 278 -4.09 0.17 11.97
C LEU A 278 -3.17 -1.02 11.71
N ARG A 279 -3.58 -2.23 12.15
CA ARG A 279 -2.85 -3.46 11.85
C ARG A 279 -2.66 -3.62 10.34
N ARG A 280 -3.70 -3.42 9.54
CA ARG A 280 -3.62 -3.63 8.09
C ARG A 280 -2.75 -2.59 7.38
N MET A 281 -2.74 -1.35 7.85
CA MET A 281 -1.87 -0.28 7.34
C MET A 281 -0.40 -0.50 7.70
N SER A 282 -0.12 -1.17 8.82
CA SER A 282 1.26 -1.50 9.24
C SER A 282 1.81 -2.77 8.60
N SER A 283 0.96 -3.60 8.00
CA SER A 283 1.36 -4.79 7.26
C SER A 283 2.38 -4.47 6.16
N VAL A 284 3.51 -5.19 6.17
CA VAL A 284 4.51 -5.20 5.09
C VAL A 284 4.30 -6.33 4.08
N ASN A 285 3.23 -7.13 4.27
CA ASN A 285 2.87 -8.20 3.35
C ASN A 285 2.38 -7.63 2.02
N ASP A 286 3.01 -8.08 0.94
CA ASP A 286 2.73 -7.78 -0.47
C ASP A 286 2.90 -6.30 -0.89
N ASP A 287 3.09 -5.38 0.05
CA ASP A 287 3.06 -3.95 -0.15
C ASP A 287 3.99 -3.20 0.82
N ARG A 288 4.16 -1.90 0.62
CA ARG A 288 4.81 -1.01 1.59
C ARG A 288 3.94 -0.88 2.84
N ALA A 289 4.56 -0.67 4.01
CA ALA A 289 3.85 -0.25 5.22
C ALA A 289 3.19 1.13 5.01
N GLU A 290 1.93 1.14 4.62
CA GLU A 290 1.16 2.35 4.30
C GLU A 290 0.95 3.26 5.52
N ILE A 291 1.09 2.73 6.73
CA ILE A 291 1.10 3.53 7.96
C ILE A 291 2.15 4.65 7.92
N LEU A 292 3.29 4.43 7.26
CA LEU A 292 4.36 5.43 7.12
C LEU A 292 4.03 6.55 6.15
N ALA A 293 3.05 6.32 5.28
CA ALA A 293 2.54 7.30 4.33
C ALA A 293 1.28 8.02 4.83
N CYS A 294 0.88 7.77 6.07
CA CYS A 294 -0.30 8.35 6.70
C CYS A 294 0.14 9.40 7.74
N PRO A 295 0.11 10.72 7.43
CA PRO A 295 0.65 11.74 8.34
C PRO A 295 -0.14 11.89 9.64
N VAL A 296 -1.41 11.44 9.64
CA VAL A 296 -2.26 11.40 10.83
C VAL A 296 -2.09 10.10 11.65
N ALA A 297 -1.13 9.23 11.29
CA ALA A 297 -0.95 7.93 11.92
C ALA A 297 -0.70 8.03 13.44
N VAL A 298 0.15 8.96 13.89
CA VAL A 298 0.42 9.17 15.32
C VAL A 298 -0.88 9.50 16.05
N GLY A 299 -1.61 10.50 15.56
CA GLY A 299 -2.89 10.90 16.16
C GLY A 299 -3.95 9.78 16.13
N LEU A 300 -3.93 8.91 15.12
CA LEU A 300 -4.81 7.75 15.03
C LEU A 300 -4.46 6.68 16.09
N PHE A 301 -3.18 6.36 16.29
CA PHE A 301 -2.75 5.46 17.37
C PHE A 301 -3.15 6.00 18.73
N GLU A 302 -2.94 7.29 18.99
CA GLU A 302 -3.33 7.92 20.24
C GLU A 302 -4.84 7.83 20.48
N ALA A 303 -5.65 8.21 19.50
CA ALA A 303 -7.11 8.17 19.61
C ALA A 303 -7.62 6.73 19.83
N PHE A 304 -7.00 5.74 19.16
CA PHE A 304 -7.33 4.33 19.36
C PHE A 304 -6.97 3.84 20.78
N VAL A 305 -5.76 4.12 21.26
CA VAL A 305 -5.30 3.63 22.58
C VAL A 305 -6.12 4.25 23.72
N VAL A 306 -6.48 5.53 23.62
CA VAL A 306 -7.36 6.19 24.61
C VAL A 306 -8.68 5.43 24.78
N ARG A 307 -9.22 4.90 23.68
CA ARG A 307 -10.51 4.20 23.65
C ARG A 307 -10.40 2.68 23.73
N ALA A 308 -9.20 2.11 23.73
CA ALA A 308 -8.97 0.66 23.79
C ALA A 308 -9.67 0.00 24.98
N ALA A 309 -9.80 0.72 26.09
CA ALA A 309 -10.49 0.31 27.30
C ALA A 309 -12.00 0.05 27.13
N GLU A 310 -12.62 0.56 26.07
CA GLU A 310 -14.06 0.39 25.75
C GLU A 310 -14.35 -0.94 25.05
N LEU A 311 -13.33 -1.60 24.50
CA LEU A 311 -13.50 -2.86 23.81
C LEU A 311 -13.96 -3.96 24.76
N PRO A 312 -15.04 -4.69 24.43
CA PRO A 312 -15.41 -5.90 25.16
C PRO A 312 -14.26 -6.90 25.18
N PRO A 313 -14.06 -7.65 26.28
CA PRO A 313 -13.02 -8.65 26.39
C PRO A 313 -13.39 -9.87 25.54
N THR A 314 -13.06 -9.82 24.25
CA THR A 314 -13.14 -10.96 23.31
C THR A 314 -11.74 -11.29 22.80
N LEU A 315 -11.53 -12.53 22.35
CA LEU A 315 -10.24 -12.94 21.78
C LEU A 315 -9.85 -12.09 20.57
N ASP A 316 -10.81 -11.70 19.73
CA ASP A 316 -10.59 -10.81 18.58
C ASP A 316 -10.07 -9.43 18.99
N HIS A 317 -10.68 -8.81 20.00
CA HIS A 317 -10.25 -7.51 20.48
C HIS A 317 -8.89 -7.60 21.17
N HIS A 318 -8.67 -8.66 21.96
CA HIS A 318 -7.38 -8.93 22.60
C HIS A 318 -6.27 -9.08 21.54
N ALA A 319 -6.51 -9.88 20.50
CA ALA A 319 -5.58 -10.07 19.39
C ALA A 319 -5.32 -8.78 18.60
N THR A 320 -6.36 -7.96 18.42
CA THR A 320 -6.23 -6.63 17.77
C THR A 320 -5.33 -5.71 18.57
N LEU A 321 -5.53 -5.62 19.89
CA LEU A 321 -4.71 -4.81 20.80
C LEU A 321 -3.26 -5.29 20.85
N LEU A 322 -3.02 -6.60 20.92
CA LEU A 322 -1.69 -7.18 20.86
C LEU A 322 -0.99 -6.92 19.53
N SER A 323 -1.72 -7.01 18.41
CA SER A 323 -1.18 -6.69 17.09
C SER A 323 -0.74 -5.23 17.02
N VAL A 324 -1.56 -4.30 17.52
CA VAL A 324 -1.19 -2.88 17.59
C VAL A 324 0.04 -2.66 18.49
N ALA A 325 0.12 -3.35 19.63
CA ALA A 325 1.29 -3.28 20.51
C ALA A 325 2.57 -3.83 19.85
N LEU A 326 2.48 -4.95 19.11
CA LEU A 326 3.58 -5.50 18.31
C LEU A 326 4.09 -4.49 17.29
N GLU A 327 3.19 -3.78 16.61
CA GLU A 327 3.54 -2.77 15.61
C GLU A 327 4.24 -1.55 16.22
N LEU A 328 3.76 -1.07 17.37
CA LEU A 328 4.41 0.00 18.13
C LEU A 328 5.77 -0.43 18.70
N HIS A 329 5.94 -1.70 19.06
CA HIS A 329 7.16 -2.22 19.67
C HIS A 329 8.33 -2.38 18.68
N SER A 330 8.13 -3.15 17.60
CA SER A 330 9.18 -3.50 16.65
C SER A 330 8.76 -3.42 15.17
N GLY A 331 7.51 -3.05 14.90
CA GLY A 331 6.99 -2.92 13.53
C GLY A 331 7.30 -1.56 12.88
N PRO A 332 6.84 -1.34 11.64
CA PRO A 332 7.08 -0.11 10.89
C PRO A 332 6.64 1.15 11.63
N SER A 333 5.58 1.08 12.44
CA SER A 333 5.06 2.23 13.20
C SER A 333 6.09 2.89 14.12
N ARG A 334 7.18 2.19 14.48
CA ARG A 334 8.31 2.78 15.22
C ARG A 334 9.09 3.84 14.44
N LEU A 335 8.97 3.87 13.11
CA LEU A 335 9.60 4.88 12.23
C LEU A 335 8.79 6.16 12.10
N LEU A 336 7.59 6.23 12.70
CA LEU A 336 6.83 7.47 12.77
C LEU A 336 7.55 8.49 13.65
N GLU A 337 7.26 9.77 13.43
CA GLU A 337 7.82 10.89 14.20
C GLU A 337 7.12 10.99 15.56
N TRP A 338 7.55 10.16 16.50
CA TRP A 338 7.06 10.16 17.88
C TRP A 338 7.73 11.25 18.70
N GLU A 339 6.93 11.97 19.51
CA GLU A 339 7.47 12.76 20.61
C GLU A 339 8.15 11.84 21.64
N THR A 340 9.18 12.35 22.30
CA THR A 340 9.98 11.61 23.29
C THR A 340 9.08 10.97 24.36
N GLY A 341 9.15 9.64 24.51
CA GLY A 341 8.39 8.88 25.51
C GLY A 341 6.92 8.64 25.16
N ARG A 342 6.41 9.23 24.06
CA ARG A 342 4.99 9.13 23.71
C ARG A 342 4.59 7.72 23.26
N ARG A 343 5.44 7.09 22.46
CA ARG A 343 5.25 5.71 21.99
C ARG A 343 5.22 4.71 23.16
N GLU A 344 6.15 4.89 24.10
CA GLU A 344 6.24 4.09 25.32
C GLU A 344 4.97 4.24 26.17
N ALA A 345 4.47 5.47 26.35
CA ALA A 345 3.22 5.71 27.05
C ALA A 345 2.00 5.02 26.39
N LEU A 346 1.98 4.91 25.05
CA LEU A 346 0.94 4.16 24.35
C LEU A 346 1.05 2.65 24.57
N LEU A 347 2.27 2.11 24.60
CA LEU A 347 2.51 0.70 24.95
C LEU A 347 2.07 0.39 26.38
N ASP A 348 2.39 1.26 27.34
CA ASP A 348 1.95 1.13 28.74
C ASP A 348 0.42 1.19 28.86
N GLY A 349 -0.23 2.07 28.06
CA GLY A 349 -1.67 2.17 27.98
C GLY A 349 -2.32 0.87 27.47
N LEU A 350 -1.76 0.26 26.44
CA LEU A 350 -2.21 -1.03 25.91
C LEU A 350 -1.98 -2.17 26.92
N GLU A 351 -0.83 -2.19 27.58
CA GLU A 351 -0.52 -3.16 28.63
C GLU A 351 -1.55 -3.11 29.76
N SER A 352 -1.90 -1.91 30.21
CA SER A 352 -2.91 -1.69 31.26
C SER A 352 -4.27 -2.27 30.88
N VAL A 353 -4.71 -2.10 29.63
CA VAL A 353 -5.97 -2.66 29.12
C VAL A 353 -5.89 -4.19 29.03
N LEU A 354 -4.81 -4.72 28.47
CA LEU A 354 -4.58 -6.16 28.31
C LEU A 354 -4.42 -6.88 29.65
N SER A 355 -3.93 -6.17 30.67
CA SER A 355 -3.71 -6.70 32.02
C SER A 355 -4.96 -6.77 32.90
N ARG A 356 -6.11 -6.24 32.46
CA ARG A 356 -7.38 -6.38 33.17
C ARG A 356 -7.75 -7.85 33.29
N SER A 357 -8.29 -8.26 34.44
CA SER A 357 -8.61 -9.66 34.75
C SER A 357 -9.49 -10.33 33.68
N ALA A 358 -10.49 -9.61 33.15
CA ALA A 358 -11.35 -10.09 32.08
C ALA A 358 -10.59 -10.32 30.75
N CYS A 359 -9.58 -9.51 30.44
CA CYS A 359 -8.74 -9.68 29.25
C CYS A 359 -7.71 -10.80 29.45
N ARG A 360 -7.18 -10.96 30.67
CA ARG A 360 -6.24 -12.02 31.03
C ARG A 360 -6.87 -13.41 31.08
N ALA A 361 -8.16 -13.50 31.40
CA ALA A 361 -8.86 -14.79 31.46
C ALA A 361 -9.16 -15.39 30.08
N LEU A 362 -9.11 -14.62 28.99
CA LEU A 362 -9.49 -15.10 27.65
C LEU A 362 -8.51 -16.12 27.05
N PRO A 363 -7.18 -15.94 27.14
CA PRO A 363 -6.23 -16.95 26.71
C PRO A 363 -6.20 -18.18 27.64
N ASP A 364 -6.81 -18.08 28.82
CA ASP A 364 -6.79 -19.12 29.87
C ASP A 364 -8.12 -19.89 29.99
N GLY A 365 -9.16 -19.51 29.22
CA GLY A 365 -10.43 -20.22 29.19
C GLY A 365 -10.30 -21.56 28.45
N GLU A 366 -10.77 -22.65 29.06
CA GLU A 366 -10.87 -23.95 28.39
C GLU A 366 -11.79 -23.84 27.16
N PRO A 367 -11.44 -24.49 26.04
CA PRO A 367 -12.33 -24.54 24.88
C PRO A 367 -13.63 -25.19 25.30
N ALA A 368 -14.76 -24.51 25.06
CA ALA A 368 -16.08 -25.08 25.31
C ALA A 368 -16.20 -26.39 24.51
N GLU A 369 -16.26 -27.53 25.21
CA GLU A 369 -16.58 -28.81 24.61
C GLU A 369 -17.99 -28.71 24.02
N ASP A 370 -18.05 -28.67 22.69
CA ASP A 370 -19.29 -28.58 21.92
C ASP A 370 -20.08 -29.89 22.05
N SER A 371 -20.81 -29.97 23.15
CA SER A 371 -21.74 -31.05 23.47
C SER A 371 -23.05 -30.76 22.75
N GLY A 372 -23.16 -31.20 21.49
CA GLY A 372 -24.34 -30.90 20.66
C GLY A 372 -24.61 -31.94 19.58
N SER A 373 -24.93 -33.17 19.98
CA SER A 373 -25.59 -34.13 19.09
C SER A 373 -26.90 -33.53 18.55
N GLY A 374 -26.97 -33.31 17.24
CA GLY A 374 -28.14 -32.84 16.53
C GLY A 374 -28.18 -33.42 15.12
N SER A 375 -28.76 -34.61 15.00
CA SER A 375 -29.15 -35.25 13.74
C SER A 375 -30.03 -34.31 12.90
N GLY A 376 -29.65 -34.08 11.64
CA GLY A 376 -30.50 -33.44 10.64
C GLY A 376 -29.86 -33.52 9.26
N ALA A 377 -30.20 -34.56 8.50
CA ALA A 377 -29.91 -34.64 7.08
C ALA A 377 -30.71 -33.58 6.32
N ASP A 378 -30.05 -32.84 5.43
CA ASP A 378 -30.51 -32.67 4.05
C ASP A 378 -29.39 -32.07 3.19
N SER A 379 -29.26 -32.64 2.00
CA SER A 379 -28.20 -32.37 1.04
C SER A 379 -28.58 -31.19 0.15
N ASP A 380 -27.72 -30.19 0.00
CA ASP A 380 -27.62 -29.49 -1.28
C ASP A 380 -26.20 -28.98 -1.54
N SER A 381 -25.74 -29.21 -2.75
CA SER A 381 -24.36 -29.15 -3.19
C SER A 381 -23.97 -27.77 -3.69
N GLY A 382 -23.07 -27.11 -2.97
CA GLY A 382 -22.28 -25.96 -3.43
C GLY A 382 -20.93 -26.01 -2.73
N SER A 383 -19.87 -26.18 -3.50
CA SER A 383 -18.49 -26.36 -3.02
C SER A 383 -18.00 -25.12 -2.26
N ASP A 384 -18.22 -25.11 -0.96
CA ASP A 384 -17.53 -24.25 0.00
C ASP A 384 -16.81 -25.18 0.98
N SER A 385 -15.48 -25.26 0.85
CA SER A 385 -14.64 -26.14 1.65
C SER A 385 -14.52 -25.59 3.07
N GLY A 386 -15.57 -25.77 3.87
CA GLY A 386 -15.57 -25.62 5.31
C GLY A 386 -14.92 -26.83 5.98
N PHE A 387 -13.62 -26.74 6.22
CA PHE A 387 -12.90 -27.57 7.19
C PHE A 387 -11.85 -26.69 7.87
N GLY A 388 -12.12 -26.28 9.11
CA GLY A 388 -11.18 -25.53 9.94
C GLY A 388 -11.89 -24.54 10.86
N SER A 389 -12.43 -25.00 12.00
CA SER A 389 -12.95 -24.07 13.03
C SER A 389 -12.50 -24.41 14.45
N GLY A 390 -11.88 -25.59 14.68
CA GLY A 390 -11.43 -26.00 16.03
C GLY A 390 -9.96 -25.68 16.34
N SER A 391 -9.05 -25.84 15.38
CA SER A 391 -7.59 -25.63 15.57
C SER A 391 -7.19 -24.15 15.63
N ASP A 392 -7.89 -23.31 14.86
CA ASP A 392 -7.50 -21.91 14.65
C ASP A 392 -7.69 -21.06 15.92
N GLY A 393 -8.71 -21.39 16.73
CA GLY A 393 -8.97 -20.74 18.01
C GLY A 393 -7.86 -21.00 19.03
N GLN A 394 -7.45 -22.27 19.19
CA GLN A 394 -6.41 -22.67 20.14
C GLN A 394 -5.05 -22.08 19.76
N GLY A 395 -4.67 -22.15 18.48
CA GLY A 395 -3.41 -21.59 18.00
C GLY A 395 -3.33 -20.06 18.17
N ARG A 396 -4.47 -19.37 18.13
CA ARG A 396 -4.56 -17.93 18.39
C ARG A 396 -4.49 -17.58 19.88
N VAL A 397 -5.07 -18.40 20.74
CA VAL A 397 -4.94 -18.28 22.21
C VAL A 397 -3.47 -18.41 22.64
N GLU A 398 -2.77 -19.44 22.17
CA GLU A 398 -1.35 -19.66 22.48
C GLU A 398 -0.46 -18.54 21.95
N TRP A 399 -0.76 -18.06 20.74
CA TRP A 399 -0.11 -16.87 20.19
C TRP A 399 -0.34 -15.64 21.07
N ALA A 400 -1.56 -15.38 21.52
CA ALA A 400 -1.87 -14.23 22.35
C ALA A 400 -1.10 -14.26 23.68
N ARG A 401 -1.08 -15.42 24.35
CA ARG A 401 -0.34 -15.63 25.60
C ARG A 401 1.18 -15.40 25.42
N SER A 402 1.77 -16.07 24.42
CA SER A 402 3.21 -15.97 24.16
C SER A 402 3.65 -14.57 23.73
N THR A 403 2.84 -13.90 22.92
CA THR A 403 3.07 -12.53 22.47
C THR A 403 3.01 -11.53 23.63
N ALA A 404 1.99 -11.62 24.47
CA ALA A 404 1.86 -10.76 25.65
C ALA A 404 3.07 -10.90 26.60
N LEU A 405 3.53 -12.14 26.84
CA LEU A 405 4.71 -12.40 27.67
C LEU A 405 5.99 -11.81 27.08
N ARG A 406 6.16 -11.86 25.76
CA ARG A 406 7.33 -11.29 25.07
C ARG A 406 7.32 -9.76 25.08
N LEU A 407 6.16 -9.14 24.92
CA LEU A 407 6.01 -7.69 24.85
C LEU A 407 6.08 -7.00 26.21
N PHE A 408 5.47 -7.60 27.24
CA PHE A 408 5.26 -6.97 28.55
C PHE A 408 5.90 -7.74 29.71
N GLY A 409 6.53 -8.88 29.44
CA GLY A 409 7.24 -9.66 30.45
C GLY A 409 8.72 -9.28 30.57
N ARG A 410 9.45 -10.03 31.41
CA ARG A 410 10.90 -9.85 31.66
C ARG A 410 11.78 -9.93 30.40
N ASP A 411 11.28 -10.54 29.33
CA ASP A 411 11.99 -10.59 28.05
C ASP A 411 12.04 -9.22 27.36
N ALA A 412 11.04 -8.36 27.58
CA ALA A 412 11.03 -6.98 27.11
C ALA A 412 12.07 -6.11 27.85
N GLU A 413 12.21 -6.29 29.16
CA GLU A 413 13.23 -5.61 29.97
C GLU A 413 14.65 -5.97 29.51
N ARG A 414 14.87 -7.24 29.15
CA ARG A 414 16.14 -7.69 28.55
C ARG A 414 16.34 -7.17 27.13
N ALA A 415 15.28 -7.06 26.34
CA ALA A 415 15.34 -6.50 24.99
C ALA A 415 15.65 -4.98 25.02
N ALA A 416 15.13 -4.25 26.01
CA ALA A 416 15.41 -2.82 26.20
C ALA A 416 16.87 -2.54 26.60
N SER A 417 17.53 -3.51 27.24
CA SER A 417 18.96 -3.45 27.56
C SER A 417 19.86 -4.04 26.48
N ALA A 418 19.31 -4.45 25.33
CA ALA A 418 20.08 -5.04 24.25
C ALA A 418 21.03 -4.00 23.62
N GLY A 419 22.16 -4.48 23.13
CA GLY A 419 23.12 -3.65 22.41
C GLY A 419 22.53 -3.05 21.13
N ARG A 420 23.38 -2.39 20.35
CA ARG A 420 23.00 -1.67 19.13
C ARG A 420 22.18 -2.47 18.11
N LEU A 421 22.40 -3.79 18.03
CA LEU A 421 21.68 -4.70 17.13
C LEU A 421 20.73 -5.60 17.92
N ARG A 422 19.52 -5.80 17.40
CA ARG A 422 18.53 -6.74 17.92
C ARG A 422 17.80 -7.44 16.77
N ILE A 423 17.69 -8.76 16.81
CA ILE A 423 17.03 -9.59 15.81
C ILE A 423 15.91 -10.40 16.46
N GLU A 424 14.67 -10.16 16.05
CA GLU A 424 13.49 -10.77 16.66
C GLU A 424 12.73 -11.60 15.64
N ALA A 425 12.42 -12.84 15.99
CA ALA A 425 11.45 -13.64 15.26
C ALA A 425 10.06 -13.35 15.84
N THR A 426 9.27 -12.57 15.11
CA THR A 426 7.93 -12.10 15.54
C THR A 426 6.86 -12.93 14.86
N VAL A 427 5.91 -13.42 15.65
CA VAL A 427 4.74 -14.14 15.16
C VAL A 427 3.57 -13.16 15.07
N LEU A 428 2.98 -12.99 13.89
CA LEU A 428 1.78 -12.17 13.69
C LEU A 428 0.51 -12.92 14.12
N ASP A 429 -0.61 -12.20 14.27
CA ASP A 429 -1.91 -12.81 14.57
C ASP A 429 -2.20 -13.95 13.58
N PRO A 430 -2.47 -15.19 14.04
CA PRO A 430 -2.63 -16.38 13.19
C PRO A 430 -3.72 -16.31 12.11
N VAL A 431 -4.61 -15.32 12.17
CA VAL A 431 -5.55 -15.02 11.08
C VAL A 431 -4.86 -14.40 9.85
N ASP A 432 -3.60 -13.97 9.98
CA ASP A 432 -2.76 -13.54 8.86
C ASP A 432 -2.17 -14.75 8.12
N PRO A 433 -2.21 -14.80 6.77
CA PRO A 433 -1.55 -15.85 6.00
C PRO A 433 -0.02 -15.87 6.18
N TYR A 434 0.60 -14.77 6.60
CA TYR A 434 2.05 -14.68 6.84
C TYR A 434 2.34 -14.57 8.34
N VAL A 435 2.62 -15.72 8.95
CA VAL A 435 2.60 -15.84 10.41
C VAL A 435 3.90 -15.43 11.09
N VAL A 436 5.05 -15.36 10.40
CA VAL A 436 6.36 -15.14 11.05
C VAL A 436 7.26 -14.21 10.24
N GLU A 437 7.79 -13.18 10.91
CA GLU A 437 8.72 -12.19 10.35
C GLU A 437 10.04 -12.15 11.14
N THR A 438 11.16 -11.89 10.47
CA THR A 438 12.43 -11.53 11.13
C THR A 438 12.54 -10.01 11.21
N ARG A 439 12.42 -9.44 12.41
CA ARG A 439 12.58 -7.99 12.63
C ARG A 439 14.01 -7.70 13.04
N ILE A 440 14.74 -7.01 12.16
CA ILE A 440 16.12 -6.54 12.41
C ILE A 440 16.03 -5.09 12.88
N LEU A 441 16.38 -4.84 14.13
CA LEU A 441 16.39 -3.52 14.74
C LEU A 441 17.83 -3.05 14.94
N ILE A 442 18.14 -1.83 14.48
CA ILE A 442 19.42 -1.16 14.74
C ILE A 442 19.12 0.13 15.48
N ASP A 443 19.77 0.34 16.63
CA ASP A 443 19.48 1.46 17.54
C ASP A 443 17.97 1.50 17.90
N GLY A 444 17.37 0.30 18.01
CA GLY A 444 15.94 0.08 18.23
C GLY A 444 15.03 0.29 17.01
N LEU A 445 15.52 0.83 15.89
CA LEU A 445 14.69 1.12 14.71
C LEU A 445 14.65 -0.05 13.72
N PRO A 446 13.48 -0.39 13.12
CA PRO A 446 13.37 -1.49 12.19
C PRO A 446 14.04 -1.17 10.84
N LEU A 447 15.09 -1.93 10.51
CA LEU A 447 15.95 -1.70 9.36
C LEU A 447 15.22 -1.88 8.04
N VAL A 448 14.56 -3.03 7.83
CA VAL A 448 13.96 -3.38 6.53
C VAL A 448 12.87 -2.41 6.07
N PRO A 449 11.86 -2.05 6.89
CA PRO A 449 10.88 -1.04 6.47
C PRO A 449 11.50 0.35 6.27
N ALA A 450 12.58 0.71 6.98
CA ALA A 450 13.28 1.99 6.79
C ALA A 450 14.13 2.02 5.50
N ALA A 451 14.72 0.88 5.14
CA ALA A 451 15.71 0.75 4.07
C ALA A 451 15.11 0.39 2.70
N PHE A 452 14.05 -0.42 2.71
CA PHE A 452 13.54 -1.12 1.53
C PHE A 452 12.05 -0.90 1.32
N GLY A 453 11.22 -1.22 2.33
CA GLY A 453 9.79 -0.92 2.33
C GLY A 453 8.97 -1.54 1.20
N ARG A 454 9.39 -2.68 0.63
CA ARG A 454 8.68 -3.40 -0.46
C ARG A 454 8.39 -4.87 -0.13
N GLY A 455 8.43 -5.21 1.15
CA GLY A 455 8.24 -6.56 1.68
C GLY A 455 8.88 -6.71 3.06
N PRO A 456 8.56 -7.80 3.78
CA PRO A 456 9.20 -8.13 5.05
C PRO A 456 10.65 -8.57 4.85
N ALA A 457 11.39 -8.67 5.95
CA ALA A 457 12.66 -9.39 5.93
C ALA A 457 12.42 -10.87 5.63
N HIS A 458 13.45 -11.55 5.14
CA HIS A 458 13.41 -12.99 4.98
C HIS A 458 13.13 -13.72 6.30
N SER A 459 12.52 -14.89 6.19
CA SER A 459 12.13 -15.73 7.34
C SER A 459 13.30 -16.05 8.29
N PRO A 460 13.02 -16.35 9.58
CA PRO A 460 14.05 -16.77 10.52
C PRO A 460 14.81 -18.01 10.03
N GLU A 461 14.14 -18.92 9.34
CA GLU A 461 14.76 -20.11 8.74
C GLU A 461 15.79 -19.77 7.68
N TYR A 462 15.57 -18.69 6.92
CA TYR A 462 16.51 -18.21 5.92
C TYR A 462 17.67 -17.42 6.55
N LEU A 463 17.40 -16.47 7.46
CA LEU A 463 18.45 -15.57 7.98
C LEU A 463 19.25 -16.18 9.14
N LEU A 464 18.59 -16.88 10.06
CA LEU A 464 19.18 -17.41 11.29
C LEU A 464 19.58 -18.88 11.12
N ASP A 465 18.65 -19.76 10.76
CA ASP A 465 18.94 -21.21 10.74
C ASP A 465 20.00 -21.61 9.71
N SER A 466 20.21 -20.80 8.67
CA SER A 466 21.26 -21.01 7.68
C SER A 466 22.60 -20.36 8.03
N GLY A 467 22.67 -19.63 9.15
CA GLY A 467 23.88 -18.94 9.64
C GLY A 467 24.30 -17.75 8.78
N ARG A 468 23.41 -17.21 7.93
CA ARG A 468 23.72 -16.11 7.00
C ARG A 468 24.16 -14.83 7.68
N LEU A 469 23.66 -14.57 8.89
CA LEU A 469 24.05 -13.40 9.68
C LEU A 469 25.34 -13.61 10.49
N ARG A 470 25.99 -14.78 10.45
CA ARG A 470 27.26 -14.98 11.18
C ARG A 470 28.40 -14.25 10.47
N ALA A 471 29.10 -13.38 11.21
CA ALA A 471 30.22 -12.63 10.66
C ALA A 471 31.51 -13.47 10.64
N THR A 472 32.16 -13.54 9.48
CA THR A 472 33.47 -14.17 9.30
C THR A 472 34.50 -13.16 8.83
N GLY A 473 35.79 -13.52 8.86
CA GLY A 473 36.85 -12.66 8.29
C GLY A 473 36.69 -12.42 6.78
N GLU A 474 36.07 -13.36 6.06
CA GLU A 474 35.68 -13.16 4.67
C GLU A 474 34.38 -12.36 4.57
N PRO A 475 34.33 -11.26 3.79
CA PRO A 475 33.10 -10.51 3.53
C PRO A 475 32.07 -11.35 2.78
N ARG A 476 30.80 -11.27 3.20
CA ARG A 476 29.69 -12.02 2.59
C ARG A 476 28.51 -11.11 2.30
N GLU A 477 28.00 -11.16 1.07
CA GLU A 477 26.74 -10.50 0.74
C GLU A 477 25.57 -11.35 1.25
N VAL A 478 24.65 -10.71 1.96
CA VAL A 478 23.46 -11.32 2.54
C VAL A 478 22.23 -10.56 2.07
N GLN A 479 21.30 -11.27 1.45
CA GLN A 479 19.97 -10.75 1.13
C GLN A 479 19.11 -10.71 2.40
N LEU A 480 18.79 -9.53 2.89
CA LEU A 480 17.97 -9.33 4.09
C LEU A 480 16.47 -9.39 3.78
N ALA A 481 16.06 -8.89 2.61
CA ALA A 481 14.66 -8.82 2.19
C ALA A 481 14.55 -8.92 0.67
N GLU A 482 13.42 -9.45 0.20
CA GLU A 482 13.03 -9.44 -1.21
C GLU A 482 11.68 -8.77 -1.35
N ALA A 483 11.44 -8.09 -2.46
CA ALA A 483 10.10 -7.61 -2.74
C ALA A 483 9.17 -8.81 -2.98
N TYR A 484 7.90 -8.68 -2.57
CA TYR A 484 6.89 -9.72 -2.81
C TYR A 484 6.77 -10.11 -4.29
N CYS A 485 6.93 -9.12 -5.18
CA CYS A 485 6.89 -9.29 -6.63
C CYS A 485 8.11 -10.06 -7.23
N THR A 486 9.15 -10.36 -6.44
CA THR A 486 10.53 -10.80 -6.81
C THR A 486 11.57 -9.70 -6.97
N GLU A 487 12.85 -10.07 -6.77
CA GLU A 487 14.03 -9.22 -6.98
C GLU A 487 14.07 -8.65 -8.41
N GLY A 488 13.68 -9.44 -9.41
CA GLY A 488 13.70 -9.01 -10.82
C GLY A 488 12.71 -7.88 -11.15
N CYS A 489 11.65 -7.72 -10.35
CA CYS A 489 10.64 -6.69 -10.56
C CYS A 489 10.87 -5.47 -9.68
N CYS A 490 10.88 -5.64 -8.35
CA CYS A 490 10.95 -4.51 -7.42
C CYS A 490 12.22 -4.50 -6.55
N GLY A 491 13.18 -5.39 -6.82
CA GLY A 491 14.48 -5.46 -6.16
C GLY A 491 14.50 -6.25 -4.86
N ALA A 492 15.66 -6.25 -4.22
CA ALA A 492 15.93 -6.85 -2.91
C ALA A 492 16.88 -5.95 -2.11
N LEU A 493 16.91 -6.11 -0.80
CA LEU A 493 17.86 -5.45 0.08
C LEU A 493 18.99 -6.42 0.42
N HIS A 494 20.21 -6.05 0.05
CA HIS A 494 21.43 -6.77 0.37
C HIS A 494 22.35 -5.92 1.25
N VAL A 495 23.13 -6.61 2.08
CA VAL A 495 24.19 -6.04 2.91
C VAL A 495 25.43 -6.90 2.84
N THR A 496 26.62 -6.31 2.87
CA THR A 496 27.86 -7.04 3.06
C THR A 496 28.22 -7.07 4.54
N ILE A 497 28.38 -8.27 5.09
CA ILE A 497 28.77 -8.50 6.49
C ILE A 497 30.21 -9.00 6.51
N ARG A 498 31.09 -8.34 7.27
CA ARG A 498 32.43 -8.85 7.56
C ARG A 498 32.82 -8.62 9.01
N ARG A 499 33.71 -9.47 9.51
CA ARG A 499 34.42 -9.27 10.77
C ARG A 499 35.70 -8.49 10.51
N ASP A 500 35.87 -7.39 11.24
CA ASP A 500 37.02 -6.49 11.19
C ASP A 500 37.56 -6.32 12.61
N GLY A 501 38.50 -7.20 12.98
CA GLY A 501 39.05 -7.24 14.34
C GLY A 501 38.00 -7.52 15.42
N ASP A 502 37.83 -6.57 16.33
CA ASP A 502 36.85 -6.53 17.42
C ASP A 502 35.50 -5.95 17.00
N HIS A 503 35.30 -5.67 15.71
CA HIS A 503 34.05 -5.16 15.18
C HIS A 503 33.46 -6.06 14.08
N VAL A 504 32.15 -6.02 13.95
CA VAL A 504 31.42 -6.50 12.78
C VAL A 504 30.92 -5.30 12.00
N VAL A 505 31.19 -5.28 10.70
CA VAL A 505 30.86 -4.19 9.80
C VAL A 505 29.77 -4.64 8.84
N TRP A 506 28.70 -3.85 8.76
CA TRP A 506 27.65 -3.96 7.74
C TRP A 506 27.83 -2.79 6.77
N SER A 507 28.23 -3.09 5.53
CA SER A 507 28.57 -2.11 4.49
C SER A 507 27.99 -2.51 3.13
N ASP A 508 28.31 -1.71 2.10
CA ASP A 508 28.06 -2.03 0.68
C ASP A 508 26.62 -2.43 0.37
N TRP A 509 25.69 -1.64 0.90
CA TRP A 509 24.26 -1.85 0.75
C TRP A 509 23.83 -1.81 -0.73
N ARG A 510 23.22 -2.91 -1.20
CA ARG A 510 22.61 -2.98 -2.53
C ARG A 510 21.10 -3.02 -2.39
N ARG A 511 20.43 -1.99 -2.92
CA ARG A 511 18.97 -1.84 -2.91
C ARG A 511 18.49 -1.13 -4.17
N PRO A 512 17.24 -1.36 -4.61
CA PRO A 512 16.64 -0.57 -5.67
C PRO A 512 16.53 0.90 -5.25
N ALA A 513 16.58 1.82 -6.22
CA ALA A 513 16.26 3.22 -5.96
C ALA A 513 14.85 3.33 -5.35
N PRO A 514 14.63 4.21 -4.35
CA PRO A 514 13.30 4.41 -3.79
C PRO A 514 12.30 4.73 -4.90
N PRO A 515 11.04 4.26 -4.80
CA PRO A 515 10.00 4.85 -5.60
C PRO A 515 9.86 6.32 -5.18
N LEU A 516 9.74 7.23 -6.15
CA LEU A 516 9.73 8.69 -5.96
C LEU A 516 8.59 9.22 -5.09
N SER A 517 7.69 8.37 -4.59
CA SER A 517 6.35 8.82 -4.27
C SER A 517 6.16 9.36 -2.86
N LEU A 518 6.77 8.86 -1.78
CA LEU A 518 6.24 9.25 -0.46
C LEU A 518 7.20 9.27 0.74
N LEU A 519 8.47 8.84 0.62
CA LEU A 519 9.51 9.11 1.64
C LEU A 519 10.90 9.17 0.99
N PRO A 520 11.80 10.08 1.40
CA PRO A 520 13.21 9.99 0.99
C PRO A 520 13.77 8.66 1.50
N ALA A 521 14.44 7.90 0.62
CA ALA A 521 15.19 6.74 1.08
C ALA A 521 16.24 7.20 2.07
N ARG A 522 16.14 6.77 3.32
CA ARG A 522 17.19 7.01 4.31
C ARG A 522 18.49 6.43 3.76
N GLU A 523 19.54 7.23 3.67
CA GLU A 523 20.87 6.73 3.35
C GLU A 523 21.27 5.74 4.44
N LEU A 524 21.76 4.57 4.02
CA LEU A 524 22.21 3.54 4.94
C LEU A 524 23.71 3.74 5.17
N PRO A 525 24.11 4.22 6.36
CA PRO A 525 25.52 4.32 6.67
C PRO A 525 26.14 2.92 6.80
N GLU A 526 27.46 2.91 6.85
CA GLU A 526 28.17 1.75 7.37
C GLU A 526 27.86 1.61 8.87
N TYR A 527 27.39 0.44 9.29
CA TYR A 527 27.15 0.15 10.70
C TYR A 527 28.30 -0.68 11.26
N ARG A 528 28.80 -0.25 12.42
CA ARG A 528 29.80 -0.97 13.21
C ARG A 528 29.17 -1.45 14.52
N PHE A 529 29.36 -2.72 14.79
CA PHE A 529 28.94 -3.40 16.01
C PHE A 529 30.18 -3.97 16.70
N GLU A 530 30.21 -3.96 18.03
CA GLU A 530 31.23 -4.71 18.77
C GLU A 530 31.01 -6.21 18.53
N ALA A 531 32.07 -6.94 18.20
CA ALA A 531 31.97 -8.30 17.68
C ALA A 531 31.43 -9.30 18.70
N ALA A 532 31.80 -9.18 19.99
CA ALA A 532 31.28 -10.07 21.02
C ALA A 532 29.78 -9.85 21.26
N ALA A 533 29.32 -8.59 21.28
CA ALA A 533 27.91 -8.24 21.38
C ALA A 533 27.12 -8.70 20.15
N TYR A 534 27.69 -8.55 18.96
CA TYR A 534 27.09 -9.06 17.72
C TYR A 534 26.92 -10.58 17.77
N ASP A 535 27.98 -11.33 18.09
CA ASP A 535 27.93 -12.79 18.12
C ASP A 535 27.01 -13.30 19.23
N ALA A 536 26.97 -12.63 20.39
CA ALA A 536 26.04 -12.95 21.47
C ALA A 536 24.58 -12.76 21.03
N GLU A 537 24.29 -11.69 20.27
CA GLU A 537 22.96 -11.43 19.74
C GLU A 537 22.57 -12.45 18.64
N ILE A 538 23.48 -12.77 17.71
CA ILE A 538 23.24 -13.82 16.70
C ILE A 538 22.97 -15.16 17.39
N ALA A 539 23.82 -15.56 18.35
CA ALA A 539 23.64 -16.80 19.09
C ALA A 539 22.31 -16.82 19.86
N ARG A 540 21.93 -15.70 20.50
CA ARG A 540 20.63 -15.58 21.18
C ARG A 540 19.47 -15.74 20.19
N ALA A 541 19.52 -15.05 19.05
CA ALA A 541 18.45 -15.10 18.04
C ALA A 541 18.33 -16.50 17.41
N GLU A 542 19.44 -17.15 17.10
CA GLU A 542 19.47 -18.53 16.59
C GLU A 542 18.89 -19.53 17.59
N ASN A 543 19.18 -19.37 18.89
CA ASN A 543 18.67 -20.25 19.94
C ASN A 543 17.26 -19.89 20.43
N ASP A 544 16.69 -18.76 20.01
CA ASP A 544 15.29 -18.45 20.30
C ASP A 544 14.39 -19.30 19.41
N HIS A 545 13.65 -20.20 20.04
CA HIS A 545 12.66 -21.05 19.39
C HIS A 545 11.26 -20.85 19.97
N SER A 546 11.08 -19.85 20.84
CA SER A 546 9.80 -19.60 21.51
C SER A 546 8.72 -19.05 20.57
N TRP A 547 9.09 -18.68 19.35
CA TRP A 547 8.18 -18.32 18.25
C TRP A 547 7.67 -19.54 17.46
N THR A 548 8.20 -20.74 17.71
CA THR A 548 7.77 -21.97 17.00
C THR A 548 6.65 -22.69 17.73
N TRP A 549 5.64 -23.10 16.97
CA TRP A 549 4.65 -24.10 17.37
C TRP A 549 5.08 -25.50 16.87
N PRO A 550 4.44 -26.59 17.33
CA PRO A 550 4.92 -27.95 17.09
C PRO A 550 5.20 -28.29 15.62
N ALA A 551 4.28 -27.97 14.71
CA ALA A 551 4.47 -28.24 13.28
C ALA A 551 5.64 -27.45 12.70
N ARG A 552 5.75 -26.15 12.98
CA ARG A 552 6.88 -25.35 12.49
C ARG A 552 8.22 -25.81 13.05
N ARG A 553 8.26 -26.24 14.31
CA ARG A 553 9.45 -26.86 14.91
C ARG A 553 9.84 -28.13 14.16
N ALA A 554 8.89 -29.02 13.88
CA ALA A 554 9.14 -30.22 13.10
C ALA A 554 9.66 -29.89 11.68
N ALA A 555 9.05 -28.92 10.99
CA ALA A 555 9.52 -28.46 9.68
C ALA A 555 10.97 -27.97 9.74
N ARG A 556 11.34 -27.17 10.75
CA ARG A 556 12.72 -26.70 10.95
C ARG A 556 13.71 -27.84 11.19
N LEU A 557 13.34 -28.81 12.04
CA LEU A 557 14.18 -29.98 12.30
C LEU A 557 14.37 -30.85 11.04
N ILE A 558 13.33 -31.00 10.23
CA ILE A 558 13.42 -31.69 8.93
C ILE A 558 14.36 -30.92 7.98
N ALA A 559 14.18 -29.60 7.87
CA ALA A 559 15.00 -28.76 7.02
C ALA A 559 16.48 -28.78 7.41
N ALA A 560 16.78 -28.66 8.71
CA ALA A 560 18.13 -28.82 9.25
C ALA A 560 18.70 -30.22 8.94
N GLY A 561 17.91 -31.26 9.22
CA GLY A 561 18.32 -32.63 8.96
C GLY A 561 18.58 -32.94 7.48
N VAL A 562 17.90 -32.29 6.54
CA VAL A 562 18.16 -32.40 5.10
C VAL A 562 19.42 -31.62 4.72
N ARG A 563 19.62 -30.44 5.29
CA ARG A 563 20.80 -29.60 5.04
C ARG A 563 22.10 -30.27 5.52
N ASP A 564 22.06 -30.90 6.69
CA ASP A 564 23.22 -31.57 7.28
C ASP A 564 23.55 -32.90 6.58
N ARG A 565 22.62 -33.44 5.78
CA ARG A 565 22.76 -34.73 5.08
C ARG A 565 22.30 -34.61 3.62
N PRO A 566 23.04 -33.87 2.78
CA PRO A 566 22.66 -33.62 1.38
C PRO A 566 22.58 -34.90 0.53
N ASP A 567 23.25 -35.97 0.95
CA ASP A 567 23.21 -37.27 0.29
C ASP A 567 21.86 -38.00 0.43
N LEU A 568 21.02 -37.63 1.40
CA LEU A 568 19.71 -38.25 1.63
C LEU A 568 18.80 -38.15 0.41
N LEU A 569 18.72 -36.97 -0.21
CA LEU A 569 17.84 -36.72 -1.34
C LEU A 569 18.48 -37.10 -2.68
N THR A 570 19.81 -37.20 -2.71
CA THR A 570 20.56 -37.62 -3.90
C THR A 570 20.16 -39.04 -4.35
N ARG A 571 19.83 -39.94 -3.42
CA ARG A 571 19.35 -41.31 -3.74
C ARG A 571 18.04 -41.34 -4.52
N TRP A 572 17.28 -40.25 -4.47
CA TRP A 572 15.94 -40.13 -5.06
C TRP A 572 15.91 -39.16 -6.25
N ASP A 573 17.07 -38.71 -6.73
CA ASP A 573 17.20 -37.66 -7.76
C ASP A 573 16.33 -36.42 -7.45
N ALA A 574 16.25 -36.09 -6.15
CA ALA A 574 15.41 -35.04 -5.61
C ALA A 574 16.25 -33.92 -4.98
N GLU A 575 15.74 -32.70 -5.06
CA GLU A 575 16.27 -31.52 -4.40
C GLU A 575 15.19 -30.92 -3.50
N PRO A 576 15.51 -30.38 -2.32
CA PRO A 576 14.52 -29.73 -1.48
C PRO A 576 14.05 -28.44 -2.16
N TYR A 577 12.74 -28.28 -2.30
CA TYR A 577 12.15 -27.04 -2.84
C TYR A 577 11.65 -26.14 -1.72
N TRP A 578 10.82 -26.68 -0.83
CA TRP A 578 10.25 -25.93 0.30
C TRP A 578 9.91 -26.87 1.45
N ILE A 579 10.25 -26.48 2.67
CA ILE A 579 9.94 -27.24 3.90
C ILE A 579 9.42 -26.21 4.90
N GLY A 580 8.17 -26.36 5.33
CA GLY A 580 7.52 -25.37 6.18
C GLY A 580 6.20 -25.87 6.75
N THR A 581 5.37 -24.94 7.19
CA THR A 581 3.98 -25.23 7.57
C THR A 581 3.05 -24.89 6.42
N ASP A 582 2.02 -25.69 6.21
CA ASP A 582 1.00 -25.41 5.20
C ASP A 582 0.36 -24.03 5.44
N PHE A 583 0.07 -23.32 4.36
CA PHE A 583 -0.44 -21.94 4.40
C PHE A 583 -1.92 -21.86 4.76
N ARG A 584 -2.68 -22.95 4.63
CA ARG A 584 -4.09 -23.04 5.03
C ARG A 584 -4.23 -23.64 6.43
N ASN A 585 -3.30 -24.52 6.82
CA ASN A 585 -3.29 -25.12 8.14
C ASN A 585 -1.89 -25.10 8.73
N ARG A 586 -1.67 -24.19 9.67
CA ARG A 586 -0.38 -24.01 10.33
C ARG A 586 0.11 -25.26 11.07
N ASP A 587 -0.78 -26.15 11.47
CA ASP A 587 -0.42 -27.38 12.21
C ASP A 587 0.00 -28.53 11.31
N ILE A 588 -0.04 -28.34 9.98
CA ILE A 588 0.45 -29.31 9.02
C ILE A 588 1.87 -28.94 8.60
N VAL A 589 2.78 -29.90 8.74
CA VAL A 589 4.11 -29.84 8.13
C VAL A 589 4.00 -30.19 6.66
N ALA A 590 4.52 -29.32 5.80
CA ALA A 590 4.54 -29.55 4.37
C ALA A 590 5.98 -29.59 3.87
N VAL A 591 6.28 -30.65 3.10
CA VAL A 591 7.60 -30.93 2.53
C VAL A 591 7.42 -31.08 1.03
N SER A 592 7.96 -30.13 0.29
CA SER A 592 7.96 -30.08 -1.17
C SER A 592 9.35 -30.35 -1.69
N LEU A 593 9.48 -31.38 -2.52
CA LEU A 593 10.72 -31.78 -3.18
C LEU A 593 10.57 -31.58 -4.68
N ARG A 594 11.65 -31.16 -5.34
CA ARG A 594 11.75 -31.10 -6.80
C ARG A 594 12.52 -32.33 -7.28
N CYS A 595 11.84 -33.23 -7.96
CA CYS A 595 12.49 -34.39 -8.58
C CYS A 595 12.90 -34.04 -10.01
N ARG A 596 14.12 -34.41 -10.42
CA ARG A 596 14.47 -34.35 -11.84
C ARG A 596 13.70 -35.46 -12.56
N ALA A 597 13.00 -35.12 -13.65
CA ALA A 597 12.32 -36.12 -14.45
C ALA A 597 13.35 -37.15 -14.94
N ARG A 598 13.19 -38.41 -14.54
CA ARG A 598 13.95 -39.51 -15.13
C ARG A 598 13.58 -39.53 -16.63
N PRO A 599 14.55 -39.49 -17.56
CA PRO A 599 14.22 -39.71 -18.96
C PRO A 599 13.49 -41.05 -19.06
N ALA A 600 12.33 -41.05 -19.73
CA ALA A 600 11.54 -42.26 -19.91
C ALA A 600 12.45 -43.34 -20.50
N ALA A 601 12.47 -44.51 -19.85
CA ALA A 601 13.22 -45.66 -20.35
C ALA A 601 12.63 -46.06 -21.72
N GLY A 602 13.21 -45.55 -22.81
CA GLY A 602 12.64 -45.77 -24.13
C GLY A 602 13.28 -45.06 -25.33
N GLU A 603 14.22 -44.13 -25.18
CA GLU A 603 14.96 -43.59 -26.33
C GLU A 603 16.46 -43.80 -26.14
N LYS A 604 16.95 -44.87 -26.78
CA LYS A 604 18.35 -45.04 -27.16
C LYS A 604 18.44 -45.02 -28.68
#